data_AF-A0A3N5J0I1-F1
#
_entry.id   AF-A0A3N5J0I1-F1
#
_cell.length_a   1.000
_cell.length_b   1.000
_cell.length_c   1.000
_cell.angle_alpha   90.00
_cell.angle_beta   90.00
_cell.angle_gamma   90.00
#
_symmetry.space_group_name_H-M   'P 1'
#
loop_
_entity.id
_entity.type
_entity.pdbx_description
1 polymer ?
#
loop_
_entity_poly.entity_id
_entity_poly.type
_entity_poly.pdbx_seq_one_letter_code
_entity_poly.pdbx_strand_id
1 'polypeptide(L)'
;ASAGQARFQMFCIACHGADGTGNQALGAPNLTDGVWLYGGTAEDIEVAVRKGRNGMMPAFGETLSEEHRKLLAAYVQSLSDS
;
A
#
# COMPACT_ATOMS: atom_id res chain seq x y z
N ALA A 1 24.22 5.57 -1.59
CA ALA A 1 23.10 4.99 -2.37
C ALA A 1 23.29 3.50 -2.69
N SER A 2 24.44 3.07 -3.25
CA SER A 2 24.64 1.70 -3.75
C SER A 2 24.40 0.58 -2.71
N ALA A 3 24.74 0.81 -1.45
CA ALA A 3 24.47 -0.14 -0.36
C ALA A 3 22.98 -0.33 -0.05
N GLY A 4 22.14 0.68 -0.32
CA GLY A 4 20.68 0.60 -0.21
C GLY A 4 20.06 -0.15 -1.39
N GLN A 5 20.55 0.13 -2.62
CA GLN A 5 20.11 -0.57 -3.82
C GLN A 5 20.34 -2.09 -3.74
N ALA A 6 21.52 -2.53 -3.31
CA ALA A 6 21.81 -3.96 -3.17
C ALA A 6 20.89 -4.65 -2.14
N ARG A 7 20.59 -3.98 -1.02
CA ARG A 7 19.64 -4.50 -0.01
C ARG A 7 18.21 -4.54 -0.55
N PHE A 8 17.80 -3.52 -1.29
CA PHE A 8 16.49 -3.49 -1.94
C PHE A 8 16.33 -4.69 -2.88
N GLN A 9 17.31 -4.92 -3.75
CA GLN A 9 17.34 -6.06 -4.68
C GLN A 9 17.35 -7.42 -3.97
N MET A 10 17.88 -7.51 -2.75
CA MET A 10 17.93 -8.76 -1.99
C MET A 10 16.64 -9.06 -1.23
N PHE A 11 16.01 -8.04 -0.63
CA PHE A 11 14.94 -8.24 0.36
C PHE A 11 13.58 -7.65 -0.02
N CYS A 12 13.55 -6.61 -0.86
CA CYS A 12 12.34 -5.83 -1.09
C CYS A 12 11.64 -6.19 -2.41
N ILE A 13 12.39 -6.59 -3.43
CA ILE A 13 11.85 -6.82 -4.78
C ILE A 13 10.84 -7.96 -4.85
N ALA A 14 10.92 -8.91 -3.92
CA ALA A 14 9.98 -10.04 -3.86
C ALA A 14 8.54 -9.56 -3.68
N CYS A 15 8.34 -8.42 -3.00
CA CYS A 15 7.03 -7.82 -2.80
C CYS A 15 6.83 -6.55 -3.64
N HIS A 16 7.83 -5.67 -3.72
CA HIS A 16 7.67 -4.35 -4.35
C HIS A 16 8.10 -4.28 -5.82
N GLY A 17 8.51 -5.40 -6.42
CA GLY A 17 9.02 -5.42 -7.79
C GLY A 17 10.46 -4.90 -7.89
N ALA A 18 11.13 -5.25 -9.00
CA ALA A 18 12.54 -4.91 -9.21
C ALA A 18 12.78 -3.40 -9.36
N ASP A 19 11.77 -2.68 -9.85
CA ASP A 19 11.74 -1.24 -10.05
C ASP A 19 11.02 -0.48 -8.92
N GLY A 20 10.46 -1.19 -7.93
CA GLY A 20 9.74 -0.58 -6.81
C GLY A 20 8.29 -0.18 -7.12
N THR A 21 7.74 -0.59 -8.26
CA THR A 21 6.36 -0.25 -8.67
C THR A 21 5.26 -0.96 -7.87
N GLY A 22 5.63 -1.85 -6.95
CA GLY A 22 4.70 -2.56 -6.09
C GLY A 22 4.19 -3.86 -6.71
N ASN A 23 3.31 -4.53 -5.98
CA ASN A 23 2.64 -5.74 -6.44
C ASN A 23 1.22 -5.77 -5.85
N GLN A 24 0.24 -5.50 -6.71
CA GLN A 24 -1.17 -5.44 -6.32
C GLN A 24 -1.69 -6.78 -5.77
N ALA A 25 -1.20 -7.92 -6.28
CA ALA A 25 -1.62 -9.24 -5.81
C ALA A 25 -1.18 -9.52 -4.37
N LEU A 26 -0.09 -8.90 -3.92
CA LEU A 26 0.40 -8.98 -2.54
C LEU A 26 -0.09 -7.81 -1.68
N GLY A 27 -0.78 -6.83 -2.26
CA GLY A 27 -1.10 -5.56 -1.60
C GLY A 27 0.14 -4.69 -1.31
N ALA A 28 1.27 -4.97 -1.95
CA ALA A 28 2.50 -4.21 -1.75
C ALA A 28 2.41 -2.87 -2.53
N PRO A 29 2.55 -1.71 -1.86
CA PRO A 29 2.40 -0.41 -2.50
C PRO A 29 3.55 -0.11 -3.47
N ASN A 30 3.29 0.79 -4.41
CA ASN A 30 4.31 1.42 -5.23
C ASN A 30 5.15 2.36 -4.36
N LEU A 31 6.47 2.19 -4.38
CA LEU A 31 7.41 3.00 -3.59
C LEU A 31 8.04 4.12 -4.42
N THR A 32 7.69 4.23 -5.70
CA THR A 32 8.21 5.22 -6.65
C THR A 32 7.26 6.39 -6.87
N ASP A 33 6.01 6.28 -6.40
CA ASP A 33 5.04 7.36 -6.48
C ASP A 33 5.08 8.27 -5.23
N GLY A 34 4.30 9.36 -5.29
CA GLY A 34 4.18 10.31 -4.20
C GLY A 34 3.13 9.93 -3.14
N VAL A 35 2.55 8.73 -3.18
CA VAL A 35 1.37 8.35 -2.40
C VAL A 35 1.76 7.42 -1.24
N TRP A 36 1.82 7.99 -0.03
CA TRP A 36 2.29 7.28 1.17
C TRP A 36 1.21 7.19 2.25
N LEU A 37 0.66 5.99 2.47
CA LEU A 37 -0.38 5.76 3.49
C LEU A 37 0.10 5.98 4.93
N TYR A 38 1.39 5.77 5.19
CA TYR A 38 1.98 5.80 6.54
C TYR A 38 3.00 6.94 6.73
N GLY A 39 2.94 7.97 5.88
CA GLY A 39 3.94 9.04 5.83
C GLY A 39 5.12 8.68 4.91
N GLY A 40 5.64 9.69 4.21
CA GLY A 40 6.69 9.55 3.20
C GLY A 40 8.03 10.20 3.58
N THR A 41 8.19 10.61 4.84
CA THR A 41 9.48 11.14 5.33
C THR A 41 10.49 10.01 5.51
N ALA A 42 11.79 10.36 5.60
CA ALA A 42 12.83 9.36 5.82
C ALA A 42 12.62 8.59 7.14
N GLU A 43 12.14 9.30 8.16
CA GLU A 43 11.80 8.76 9.47
C GLU A 43 10.62 7.78 9.39
N ASP A 44 9.56 8.12 8.66
CA ASP A 44 8.40 7.25 8.46
C ASP A 44 8.76 5.95 7.74
N ILE A 45 9.62 6.06 6.72
CA ILE A 45 10.13 4.93 5.94
C ILE A 45 11.04 4.06 6.80
N GLU A 46 11.93 4.65 7.61
CA GLU A 46 12.77 3.89 8.55
C GLU A 46 11.89 3.07 9.52
N VAL A 47 10.86 3.70 10.09
CA VAL A 47 9.92 3.03 10.99
C VAL A 47 9.20 1.89 10.27
N ALA A 48 8.75 2.10 9.03
CA ALA A 48 8.10 1.07 8.23
C ALA A 48 9.02 -0.14 7.96
N VAL A 49 10.27 0.10 7.59
CA VAL A 49 11.26 -0.96 7.32
C VAL A 49 11.63 -1.71 8.60
N ARG A 50 11.78 -0.99 9.72
CA ARG A 50 12.23 -1.60 11.00
C ARG A 50 11.13 -2.34 11.75
N LYS A 51 9.90 -1.83 11.74
CA LYS A 51 8.79 -2.36 12.54
C LYS A 51 7.76 -3.12 11.70
N GLY A 52 7.85 -3.06 10.37
CA GLY A 52 6.82 -3.57 9.49
C GLY A 52 5.52 -2.77 9.57
N ARG A 53 4.53 -3.17 8.77
CA ARG A 53 3.17 -2.61 8.74
C ARG A 53 2.17 -3.74 8.61
N ASN A 54 1.06 -3.64 9.35
CA ASN A 54 -0.05 -4.60 9.32
C ASN A 54 -1.37 -3.83 9.16
N GLY A 55 -1.54 -3.20 7.99
CA GLY A 55 -2.79 -2.53 7.64
C GLY A 55 -3.94 -3.55 7.54
N MET A 56 -5.07 -3.24 8.15
CA MET A 56 -6.26 -4.08 8.12
C MET A 56 -7.44 -3.25 7.64
N MET A 57 -8.10 -3.72 6.58
CA MET A 57 -9.43 -3.25 6.20
C MET A 57 -10.45 -4.22 6.80
N PRO A 58 -11.26 -3.79 7.79
CA PRO A 58 -12.30 -4.64 8.37
C PRO A 58 -13.33 -5.07 7.32
N ALA A 59 -13.86 -6.27 7.45
CA ALA A 59 -14.99 -6.70 6.65
C ALA A 59 -16.27 -6.03 7.14
N PHE A 60 -17.03 -5.43 6.22
CA PHE A 60 -18.31 -4.77 6.51
C PHE A 60 -19.54 -5.62 6.12
N GLY A 61 -19.33 -6.92 5.87
CA GLY A 61 -20.38 -7.84 5.42
C GLY A 61 -21.55 -7.99 6.39
N GLU A 62 -21.25 -8.07 7.68
CA GLU A 62 -22.22 -8.25 8.77
C GLU A 62 -22.80 -6.91 9.26
N THR A 63 -22.13 -5.78 8.96
CA THR A 63 -22.50 -4.45 9.47
C THR A 63 -23.36 -3.66 8.48
N LEU A 64 -23.13 -3.84 7.18
CA LEU A 64 -23.82 -3.11 6.13
C LEU A 64 -24.69 -4.05 5.31
N SER A 65 -25.83 -3.59 4.80
CA SER A 65 -26.60 -4.35 3.81
C SER A 65 -25.85 -4.42 2.47
N GLU A 66 -26.19 -5.39 1.61
CA GLU A 66 -25.65 -5.49 0.25
C GLU A 66 -25.83 -4.19 -0.55
N GLU A 67 -26.99 -3.56 -0.43
CA GLU A 67 -27.30 -2.31 -1.11
C GLU A 67 -26.37 -1.17 -0.66
N HIS A 68 -26.19 -1.00 0.65
CA HIS A 68 -25.27 0.01 1.18
C HIS A 68 -23.82 -0.23 0.75
N ARG A 69 -23.36 -1.49 0.70
CA ARG A 69 -22.00 -1.80 0.23
C ARG A 69 -21.80 -1.43 -1.23
N LYS A 70 -22.77 -1.73 -2.10
CA LYS A 70 -22.70 -1.36 -3.52
C LYS A 70 -22.67 0.16 -3.73
N LEU A 71 -23.51 0.89 -2.99
CA LEU A 71 -23.54 2.35 -3.04
C LEU A 71 -22.22 2.96 -2.57
N LEU A 72 -21.66 2.46 -1.45
CA LEU A 72 -20.36 2.92 -0.96
C LEU A 72 -19.21 2.61 -1.92
N ALA A 73 -19.20 1.41 -2.52
CA ALA A 73 -18.19 1.05 -3.52
C ALA A 73 -18.25 1.97 -4.74
N ALA A 74 -19.45 2.26 -5.25
CA ALA A 74 -19.64 3.20 -6.36
C ALA A 74 -19.18 4.61 -6.00
N TYR A 75 -19.46 5.07 -4.78
CA TYR A 75 -19.01 6.36 -4.30
C TYR A 75 -17.48 6.45 -4.21
N VAL A 76 -16.81 5.46 -3.59
CA VAL A 76 -15.34 5.43 -3.51
C VAL A 76 -14.71 5.44 -4.90
N GLN A 77 -15.28 4.70 -5.86
CA GLN A 77 -14.81 4.73 -7.26
C GLN A 77 -14.92 6.14 -7.86
N SER A 78 -16.04 6.84 -7.63
CA SER A 78 -16.21 8.21 -8.17
C SER A 78 -15.23 9.24 -7.61
N LEU A 79 -14.64 8.99 -6.44
CA LEU A 79 -13.59 9.86 -5.87
C LEU A 79 -12.29 9.80 -6.66
N SER A 80 -12.02 8.69 -7.37
CA SER A 80 -10.82 8.50 -8.18
C SER A 80 -10.95 9.05 -9.60
N ASP A 81 -12.18 9.28 -10.07
CA ASP A 81 -12.48 9.83 -11.39
C ASP A 81 -12.52 11.39 -11.39
N SER A 82 -12.25 12.02 -10.23
CA SER A 82 -12.30 13.48 -10.02
C SER A 82 -10.93 14.12 -9.91
#